data_AF-A0A1F6FR80-F1
#
_entry.id   AF-A0A1F6FR80-F1
#
_cell.length_a   1.000
_cell.length_b   1.000
_cell.length_c   1.000
_cell.angle_alpha   90.00
_cell.angle_beta   90.00
_cell.angle_gamma   90.00
#
_symmetry.space_group_name_H-M   'P 1'
#
loop_
_entity.id
_entity.type
_entity.pdbx_description
1 polymer ?
#
loop_
_entity_poly.entity_id
_entity_poly.type
_entity_poly.pdbx_seq_one_letter_code
_entity_poly.pdbx_strand_id
1 'polypeptide(L)'
;MTENHEIIEPNFEGEEMRMPTETKVPILPAKASGGILNGLIITLLFIILVAILAGLYYWYTIVMSTEIIQPDNLVGQPTEQNEPESTTAEAQTQALNVVSTSDELTAIEADVSSTNMDNLDAELNAIDAELNAAIEAQ
;
A
#
# COMPACT_ATOMS: atom_id res chain seq x y z
N MET A 1 -44.65 -53.62 -60.21
CA MET A 1 -43.22 -53.73 -59.84
C MET A 1 -43.18 -53.58 -58.34
N THR A 2 -42.92 -54.65 -57.61
CA THR A 2 -42.94 -54.67 -56.14
C THR A 2 -41.50 -54.85 -55.69
N GLU A 3 -40.83 -53.77 -55.29
CA GLU A 3 -39.47 -53.85 -54.75
C GLU A 3 -39.52 -54.38 -53.32
N ASN A 4 -39.00 -55.59 -53.14
CA ASN A 4 -38.82 -56.23 -51.84
C ASN A 4 -37.57 -55.63 -51.20
N HIS A 5 -37.73 -54.67 -50.30
CA HIS A 5 -36.62 -54.15 -49.50
C HIS A 5 -36.40 -55.10 -48.33
N GLU A 6 -35.39 -55.97 -48.44
CA GLU A 6 -34.91 -56.74 -47.30
C GLU A 6 -34.36 -55.76 -46.25
N ILE A 7 -35.03 -55.70 -45.10
CA ILE A 7 -34.57 -54.93 -43.95
C ILE A 7 -33.37 -55.67 -43.37
N ILE A 8 -32.17 -55.21 -43.68
CA ILE A 8 -30.94 -55.70 -43.05
C ILE A 8 -30.86 -55.04 -41.67
N GLU A 9 -31.22 -55.78 -40.63
CA GLU A 9 -31.02 -55.32 -39.26
C GLU A 9 -29.52 -55.24 -38.96
N PRO A 10 -29.03 -54.11 -38.39
CA PRO A 10 -27.64 -54.01 -37.98
C PRO A 10 -27.33 -55.07 -36.91
N ASN A 11 -26.37 -55.93 -37.21
CA ASN A 11 -25.91 -56.99 -36.31
C ASN A 11 -24.93 -56.41 -35.28
N PHE A 12 -25.33 -56.42 -34.01
CA PHE A 12 -24.52 -55.98 -32.87
C PHE A 12 -23.96 -57.15 -32.04
N GLU A 13 -24.04 -58.40 -32.53
CA GLU A 13 -23.44 -59.55 -31.84
C GLU A 13 -21.92 -59.41 -31.80
N GLY A 14 -21.40 -59.11 -30.60
CA GLY A 14 -19.97 -58.99 -30.31
C GLY A 14 -19.51 -57.56 -29.98
N GLU A 15 -20.38 -56.56 -30.11
CA GLU A 15 -20.06 -55.19 -29.68
C GLU A 15 -20.41 -55.02 -28.19
N GLU A 16 -19.40 -55.16 -27.34
CA GLU A 16 -19.52 -54.75 -25.94
C GLU A 16 -19.68 -53.23 -25.85
N MET A 17 -20.84 -52.77 -25.37
CA MET A 17 -21.09 -51.36 -25.09
C MET A 17 -20.09 -50.83 -24.05
N ARG A 18 -19.04 -50.14 -24.52
CA ARG A 18 -18.08 -49.47 -23.63
C ARG A 18 -18.69 -48.19 -23.10
N MET A 19 -18.99 -48.20 -21.81
CA MET A 19 -19.36 -46.98 -21.07
C MET A 19 -18.20 -45.98 -21.17
N PRO A 20 -18.47 -44.67 -21.34
CA PRO A 20 -17.44 -43.64 -21.23
C PRO A 20 -16.74 -43.83 -19.89
N THR A 21 -15.48 -44.25 -19.93
CA THR A 21 -14.69 -44.35 -18.71
C THR A 21 -14.43 -42.90 -18.30
N GLU A 22 -15.00 -42.46 -17.18
CA GLU A 22 -14.55 -41.23 -16.57
C GLU A 22 -13.06 -41.41 -16.26
N THR A 23 -12.24 -40.84 -17.13
CA THR A 23 -10.85 -40.57 -16.80
C THR A 23 -10.89 -39.63 -15.63
N LYS A 24 -10.82 -40.18 -14.41
CA LYS A 24 -10.53 -39.42 -13.21
C LYS A 24 -9.15 -38.83 -13.43
N VAL A 25 -9.12 -37.64 -14.02
CA VAL A 25 -7.90 -36.86 -14.17
C VAL A 25 -7.35 -36.75 -12.76
N PRO A 26 -6.16 -37.28 -12.46
CA PRO A 26 -5.54 -37.02 -11.19
C PRO A 26 -5.41 -35.50 -11.12
N ILE A 27 -6.17 -34.88 -10.22
CA ILE A 27 -5.96 -33.49 -9.84
C ILE A 27 -4.59 -33.51 -9.16
N LEU A 28 -3.54 -33.33 -9.96
CA LEU A 28 -2.22 -33.03 -9.48
C LEU A 28 -2.38 -31.83 -8.54
N PRO A 29 -1.75 -31.84 -7.35
CA PRO A 29 -1.80 -30.67 -6.50
C PRO A 29 -1.31 -29.50 -7.33
N ALA A 30 -2.14 -28.46 -7.45
CA ALA A 30 -1.74 -27.22 -8.07
C ALA A 30 -0.43 -26.80 -7.39
N LYS A 31 0.68 -26.90 -8.11
CA LYS A 31 1.97 -26.45 -7.61
C LYS A 31 1.78 -24.96 -7.38
N ALA A 32 1.62 -24.57 -6.12
CA ALA A 32 1.62 -23.18 -5.71
C ALA A 32 2.99 -22.63 -6.10
N SER A 33 3.07 -22.06 -7.30
CA SER A 33 4.23 -21.30 -7.73
C SER A 33 4.16 -19.98 -6.99
N GLY A 34 4.51 -20.02 -5.69
CA GLY A 34 5.09 -18.87 -5.02
C GLY A 34 6.41 -18.59 -5.74
N GLY A 35 6.31 -17.86 -6.85
CA GLY A 35 7.43 -17.54 -7.70
C GLY A 35 8.47 -16.78 -6.91
N ILE A 36 9.74 -16.90 -7.32
CA ILE A 36 10.90 -16.22 -6.72
C ILE A 36 10.62 -14.72 -6.49
N LEU A 37 9.79 -14.11 -7.34
CA LEU A 37 9.31 -12.73 -7.22
C LEU A 37 8.55 -12.45 -5.92
N ASN A 38 7.69 -13.36 -5.45
CA ASN A 38 6.98 -13.20 -4.18
C ASN A 38 7.95 -13.26 -2.99
N GLY A 39 8.98 -14.11 -3.07
CA GLY A 39 10.05 -14.17 -2.07
C GLY A 39 10.88 -12.88 -2.03
N LEU A 40 11.25 -12.33 -3.19
CA LEU A 40 11.96 -11.05 -3.29
C LEU A 40 11.13 -9.89 -2.75
N ILE A 41 9.84 -9.82 -3.08
CA ILE A 41 8.92 -8.77 -2.59
C ILE A 41 8.77 -8.85 -1.07
N ILE A 42 8.59 -10.05 -0.50
CA ILE A 42 8.50 -10.24 0.95
C ILE A 42 9.81 -9.86 1.64
N THR A 43 10.96 -10.21 1.05
CA THR A 43 12.27 -9.86 1.60
C THR A 43 12.52 -8.34 1.56
N LEU A 44 12.16 -7.69 0.44
CA LEU A 44 12.22 -6.24 0.30
C LEU A 44 11.36 -5.54 1.36
N LEU A 45 10.11 -5.98 1.53
CA LEU A 45 9.18 -5.44 2.52
C LEU A 45 9.76 -5.57 3.94
N PHE A 46 10.34 -6.72 4.27
CA PHE A 46 11.00 -6.93 5.56
C PHE A 46 12.17 -5.96 5.78
N ILE A 47 13.03 -5.75 4.77
CA ILE A 47 14.14 -4.79 4.86
C ILE A 47 13.63 -3.37 5.10
N ILE A 48 12.60 -2.95 4.34
CA ILE A 48 11.98 -1.63 4.51
C ILE A 48 11.41 -1.48 5.92
N LEU A 49 10.72 -2.49 6.43
CA LEU A 49 10.16 -2.48 7.78
C LEU A 49 11.25 -2.32 8.85
N VAL A 50 12.36 -3.03 8.72
CA VAL A 50 13.51 -2.89 9.63
C VAL A 50 14.14 -1.50 9.53
N ALA A 51 14.27 -0.94 8.32
CA ALA A 51 14.81 0.40 8.11
C ALA A 51 13.94 1.48 8.77
N ILE A 52 12.61 1.38 8.63
CA ILE A 52 11.65 2.28 9.29
C ILE A 52 11.80 2.17 10.83
N LEU A 53 11.84 0.95 11.38
CA LEU A 53 12.02 0.73 12.82
C LEU A 53 13.33 1.33 13.34
N ALA A 54 14.43 1.14 12.61
CA ALA A 54 15.72 1.70 12.97
C ALA A 54 15.71 3.23 12.94
N GLY A 55 15.09 3.83 11.90
CA GLY A 55 14.93 5.28 11.80
C GLY A 55 14.09 5.86 12.94
N LEU A 56 12.95 5.22 13.26
CA LEU A 56 12.07 5.62 14.36
C LEU A 56 12.77 5.48 15.73
N TYR A 57 13.52 4.40 15.93
CA TYR A 57 14.31 4.20 17.15
C TYR A 57 15.38 5.28 17.30
N TYR A 58 16.13 5.58 16.23
CA TYR A 58 17.13 6.63 16.24
C TYR A 58 16.51 8.00 16.55
N TRP A 59 15.40 8.34 15.88
CA TRP A 59 14.67 9.58 16.14
C TRP A 59 14.17 9.67 17.59
N TYR A 60 13.58 8.60 18.12
CA TYR A 60 13.14 8.52 19.51
C TYR A 60 14.29 8.76 20.49
N THR A 61 15.46 8.15 20.26
CA THR A 61 16.62 8.36 21.14
C THR A 61 17.08 9.81 21.16
N ILE A 62 17.04 10.53 20.03
CA ILE A 62 17.40 11.95 19.97
C ILE A 62 16.43 12.80 20.80
N VAL A 63 15.12 12.57 20.64
CA VAL A 63 14.09 13.36 21.32
C VAL A 63 14.10 13.08 22.84
N MET A 64 14.23 11.82 23.24
CA MET A 64 14.10 11.40 24.64
C MET A 64 15.40 11.45 25.44
N SER A 65 16.55 11.73 24.81
CA SER A 65 17.84 11.90 25.51
C SER A 65 17.99 13.28 26.18
N THR A 66 16.91 14.05 26.29
CA THR A 66 16.89 15.23 27.16
C THR A 66 16.87 14.74 28.61
N GLU A 67 18.04 14.74 29.25
CA GLU A 67 18.14 14.54 30.70
C GLU A 67 17.28 15.61 31.39
N ILE A 68 16.18 15.16 31.99
CA ILE A 68 15.37 15.98 32.88
C ILE A 68 16.26 16.24 34.09
N ILE A 69 16.89 17.41 34.15
CA ILE A 69 17.58 17.88 35.35
C ILE A 69 16.51 17.97 36.43
N GLN A 70 16.41 16.92 37.27
CA GLN A 70 15.55 16.96 38.46
C GLN A 70 16.16 17.99 39.41
N PRO A 71 15.46 19.08 39.73
CA PRO A 71 15.91 19.95 40.78
C PRO A 71 15.76 19.19 42.10
N ASP A 72 16.89 18.86 42.71
CA ASP A 72 16.99 18.38 44.09
C ASP A 72 16.35 19.44 45.01
N ASN A 73 15.10 19.21 45.41
CA ASN A 73 14.40 20.08 46.35
C ASN A 73 13.71 19.21 47.40
N LEU A 74 14.52 18.85 48.40
CA LEU A 74 14.08 18.59 49.76
C LEU A 74 13.35 19.84 50.32
N VAL A 75 12.07 20.04 50.03
CA VAL A 75 11.23 20.94 50.85
C VAL A 75 9.86 20.33 50.98
N GLY A 76 9.59 19.80 52.17
CA GLY A 76 8.28 19.32 52.57
C GLY A 76 7.28 20.46 52.76
N GLN A 77 6.02 20.01 52.74
CA GLN A 77 4.82 20.66 53.29
C GLN A 77 3.95 21.43 52.27
N PRO A 78 2.64 21.09 52.17
CA PRO A 78 1.72 21.76 51.28
C PRO A 78 1.29 23.07 51.93
N THR A 79 1.68 24.20 51.37
CA THR A 79 1.07 25.50 51.67
C THR A 79 0.29 25.95 50.45
N GLU A 80 -0.98 26.29 50.70
CA GLU A 80 -1.96 26.86 49.79
C GLU A 80 -1.33 27.89 48.84
N GLN A 81 -1.21 27.54 47.56
CA GLN A 81 -0.71 28.46 46.52
C GLN A 81 -1.90 28.95 45.68
N ASN A 82 -2.39 30.14 46.03
CA ASN A 82 -3.10 31.00 45.11
C ASN A 82 -2.06 31.57 44.13
N GLU A 83 -1.91 30.98 42.94
CA GLU A 83 -1.10 31.53 41.85
C GLU A 83 -2.02 32.07 40.75
N PRO A 84 -1.67 33.21 40.12
CA PRO A 84 -2.48 33.81 39.07
C PRO A 84 -2.58 32.88 37.86
N GLU A 85 -3.74 32.87 37.18
CA GLU A 85 -3.95 32.11 35.95
C GLU A 85 -2.77 32.31 34.99
N SER A 86 -2.03 31.22 34.80
CA SER A 86 -0.70 31.24 34.22
C SER A 86 -0.77 31.62 32.74
N THR A 87 -0.11 32.73 32.40
CA THR A 87 0.16 33.21 31.02
C THR A 87 0.84 32.16 30.12
N THR A 88 1.32 31.06 30.71
CA THR A 88 1.92 29.93 30.01
C THR A 88 0.88 29.02 29.36
N ALA A 89 -0.33 28.92 29.92
CA ALA A 89 -1.42 28.13 29.34
C ALA A 89 -1.93 28.77 28.04
N GLU A 90 -2.06 30.10 28.02
CA GLU A 90 -2.47 30.84 26.81
C GLU A 90 -1.40 30.74 25.70
N ALA A 91 -0.11 30.83 26.05
CA ALA A 91 0.98 30.67 25.09
C ALA A 91 1.01 29.28 24.44
N GLN A 92 0.70 28.21 25.20
CA GLN A 92 0.58 26.86 24.64
C GLN A 92 -0.62 26.71 23.70
N THR A 93 -1.77 27.32 24.01
CA THR A 93 -2.92 27.33 23.09
C THR A 93 -2.64 28.14 21.82
N GLN A 94 -1.86 29.22 21.91
CA GLN A 94 -1.49 30.04 20.75
C GLN A 94 -0.51 29.31 19.82
N ALA A 95 0.41 28.51 20.36
CA ALA A 95 1.29 27.66 19.56
C ALA A 95 0.54 26.54 18.82
N LEU A 96 -0.48 25.95 19.45
CA LEU A 96 -1.40 24.98 18.82
C LEU A 96 -2.25 25.63 17.71
N ASN A 97 -2.64 26.90 17.87
CA ASN A 97 -3.41 27.63 16.87
C ASN A 97 -2.61 27.93 15.59
N VAL A 98 -1.28 28.14 15.71
CA VAL A 98 -0.39 28.33 14.55
C VAL A 98 -0.22 27.05 13.73
N VAL A 99 -0.24 25.87 14.37
CA VAL A 99 -0.19 24.57 13.68
C VAL A 99 -1.52 24.23 12.99
N SER A 100 -2.64 24.81 13.44
CA SER A 100 -3.96 24.64 12.82
C SER A 100 -4.17 25.43 11.52
N THR A 101 -3.17 26.21 11.07
CA THR A 101 -3.25 26.98 9.81
C THR A 101 -3.37 26.11 8.55
N SER A 102 -3.17 24.79 8.66
CA SER A 102 -3.45 23.82 7.59
C SER A 102 -4.93 23.40 7.46
N ASP A 103 -5.77 23.71 8.45
CA ASP A 103 -7.21 23.42 8.41
C ASP A 103 -8.04 24.59 7.84
N GLU A 104 -7.41 25.73 7.56
CA GLU A 104 -8.04 26.83 6.83
C GLU A 104 -8.14 26.46 5.34
N LEU A 105 -9.35 26.34 4.81
CA LEU A 105 -9.62 26.08 3.37
C LEU A 105 -8.81 27.00 2.45
N THR A 106 -8.50 28.22 2.89
CA THR A 106 -7.72 29.22 2.16
C THR A 106 -6.25 28.82 1.98
N ALA A 107 -5.64 28.10 2.93
CA ALA A 107 -4.27 27.59 2.79
C ALA A 107 -4.19 26.47 1.75
N ILE A 108 -5.20 25.59 1.71
CA ILE A 108 -5.31 24.53 0.70
C ILE A 108 -5.57 25.13 -0.69
N GLU A 109 -6.42 26.16 -0.80
CA GLU A 109 -6.63 26.87 -2.07
C GLU A 109 -5.36 27.58 -2.56
N ALA A 110 -4.55 28.14 -1.66
CA ALA A 110 -3.26 28.74 -2.03
C ALA A 110 -2.28 27.68 -2.55
N ASP A 111 -2.19 26.52 -1.91
CA ASP A 111 -1.31 25.43 -2.34
C ASP A 111 -1.74 24.84 -3.69
N VAL A 112 -3.04 24.64 -3.91
CA VAL A 112 -3.58 24.15 -5.19
C VAL A 112 -3.38 25.18 -6.29
N SER A 113 -3.59 26.48 -6.02
CA SER A 113 -3.41 27.54 -7.01
C SER A 113 -1.94 27.84 -7.31
N SER A 114 -1.03 27.59 -6.37
CA SER A 114 0.41 27.72 -6.57
C SER A 114 1.03 26.51 -7.28
N THR A 115 0.34 25.37 -7.31
CA THR A 115 0.75 24.21 -8.09
C THR A 115 0.58 24.52 -9.58
N ASN A 116 1.69 24.77 -10.26
CA ASN A 116 1.72 25.11 -11.67
C ASN A 116 1.35 23.88 -12.53
N MET A 117 0.10 23.87 -13.02
CA MET A 117 -0.44 22.82 -13.89
C MET A 117 -0.40 23.23 -15.38
N ASP A 118 -0.03 24.47 -15.68
CA ASP A 118 -0.15 25.08 -17.02
C ASP A 118 0.78 24.42 -18.05
N ASN A 119 1.87 23.81 -17.59
CA ASN A 119 2.89 23.20 -18.45
C ASN A 119 2.81 21.66 -18.51
N LEU A 120 1.87 21.04 -17.80
CA LEU A 120 1.77 19.58 -17.75
C LEU A 120 1.50 18.96 -19.13
N ASP A 121 0.64 19.58 -19.93
CA ASP A 121 0.37 19.10 -21.29
C ASP A 121 1.62 19.18 -22.18
N ALA A 122 2.46 20.20 -22.00
CA ALA A 122 3.72 20.35 -22.75
C ALA A 122 4.77 19.33 -22.29
N GLU A 123 4.87 19.10 -20.98
CA GLU A 123 5.76 18.10 -20.38
C GLU A 123 5.37 16.68 -20.78
N LEU A 124 4.08 16.35 -20.78
CA LEU A 124 3.59 15.03 -21.21
C LEU A 124 3.83 14.78 -22.69
N ASN A 125 3.59 15.78 -23.55
CA ASN A 125 3.90 15.68 -24.98
C ASN A 125 5.41 15.54 -25.25
N ALA A 126 6.26 16.19 -24.44
CA ALA A 126 7.71 16.04 -24.54
C ALA A 126 8.17 14.63 -24.17
N ILE A 127 7.58 14.04 -23.11
CA ILE A 127 7.84 12.66 -22.70
C ILE A 127 7.39 11.66 -23.77
N ASP A 128 6.20 11.84 -24.36
CA ASP A 128 5.71 10.98 -25.43
C ASP A 128 6.61 11.04 -26.67
N ALA A 129 7.10 12.23 -27.02
CA ALA A 129 8.04 12.42 -28.12
C ALA A 129 9.40 11.77 -27.84
N GLU A 130 9.95 11.92 -26.64
CA GLU A 130 11.20 11.24 -26.23
C GLU A 130 11.04 9.71 -26.22
N LEU A 131 9.92 9.21 -25.67
CA LEU A 131 9.65 7.78 -25.59
C LEU A 131 9.50 7.16 -26.98
N ASN A 132 8.78 7.83 -27.89
CA ASN A 132 8.61 7.33 -29.25
C ASN A 132 9.94 7.38 -30.04
N ALA A 133 10.73 8.44 -29.88
CA ALA A 133 12.07 8.52 -30.46
C ALA A 133 13.01 7.43 -29.93
N ALA A 134 12.94 7.10 -28.65
CA ALA A 134 13.73 6.02 -28.04
C ALA A 134 13.33 4.63 -28.55
N ILE A 135 12.05 4.41 -28.85
CA ILE A 135 11.55 3.17 -29.45
C ILE A 135 11.98 3.04 -30.93
N GLU A 136 11.96 4.14 -31.69
CA GLU A 136 12.37 4.14 -33.10
C GLU A 136 13.91 4.06 -33.28
N ALA A 137 14.69 4.46 -32.27
CA ALA A 137 16.15 4.39 -32.29
C ALA A 137 16.72 3.01 -31.90
N GLN A 138 15.87 2.01 -31.63
CA GLN A 138 16.22 0.66 -31.22
C GLN A 138 15.97 -0.36 -32.33
#